data_AF-A0A6M1U3A7-F1
#
_entry.id   AF-A0A6M1U3A7-F1
#
_cell.length_a   1.000
_cell.length_b   1.000
_cell.length_c   1.000
_cell.angle_alpha   90.00
_cell.angle_beta   90.00
_cell.angle_gamma   90.00
#
_symmetry.space_group_name_H-M   'P 1'
#
loop_
_entity.id
_entity.type
_entity.pdbx_description
1 polymer ?
#
loop_
_entity_poly.entity_id
_entity_poly.type
_entity_poly.pdbx_seq_one_letter_code
_entity_poly.pdbx_strand_id
1 'polypeptide(L)'
;MAGTRGIAKFRGEQLKNGLMRDTHFDVNNKINENKVDINWRAHREILEDTKVDVFVQVNDVAVGGASSVDVTSVISGYAISDGSNTSEGVVLSQRVILRQGNTADTPVYDSNGDVVYGKITQNAGPTPTFTLSFYSDDDVPFTMPAGMTIDYKFVLRTNMSVIPVDAIINGGGSFVEGATDSKAYLNIQQLVKDLYGATGTADNDGNSNLTDDKGYGVSVLERINNFIDAIKSTAANQGADIVGVVPNTNYTGVTVQDVLDDLALRLKNRETEIDNARSRDVSTTNGYFTAQTFTDVEGRFNDIEQVADAQFKSFEDRLDKIDAEDEEEVYEATGGETSYTLVNGPAKEKSVLLFVNGAAQAPGINFAYTRNAQNQITGFNFAPETLKGAAQNPDGVPDVLFVKYKKIL
;
A
#
# COMPACT_ATOMS: atom_id res chain seq x y z
N MET A 1 14.63 -22.73 53.25
CA MET A 1 14.75 -21.31 53.63
C MET A 1 16.16 -20.83 53.27
N ALA A 2 16.31 -20.14 52.14
CA ALA A 2 17.53 -19.42 51.76
C ALA A 2 17.09 -18.10 51.12
N GLY A 3 17.57 -17.00 51.68
CA GLY A 3 16.95 -15.69 51.56
C GLY A 3 17.10 -15.04 50.19
N THR A 4 16.00 -14.44 49.75
CA THR A 4 15.95 -13.30 48.83
C THR A 4 16.93 -12.21 49.27
N ARG A 5 18.12 -12.17 48.68
CA ARG A 5 19.02 -11.03 48.75
C ARG A 5 19.29 -10.51 47.34
N GLY A 6 18.41 -9.59 46.95
CA GLY A 6 18.70 -8.45 46.10
C GLY A 6 19.31 -8.76 44.74
N ILE A 7 18.44 -8.88 43.74
CA ILE A 7 18.70 -8.27 42.43
C ILE A 7 19.28 -6.89 42.72
N ALA A 8 20.48 -6.63 42.21
CA ALA A 8 21.13 -5.34 42.36
C ALA A 8 20.11 -4.26 41.97
N LYS A 9 19.68 -3.47 42.96
CA LYS A 9 18.91 -2.25 42.70
C LYS A 9 19.72 -1.49 41.67
N PHE A 10 19.20 -1.36 40.45
CA PHE A 10 19.63 -0.31 39.53
C PHE A 10 19.45 1.00 40.29
N ARG A 11 20.54 1.50 40.90
CA ARG A 11 20.57 2.85 41.42
C ARG A 11 20.71 3.72 40.19
N GLY A 12 19.87 4.75 40.06
CA GLY A 12 19.90 5.70 38.95
C GLY A 12 21.23 6.44 38.74
N GLU A 13 22.26 6.10 39.51
CA GLU A 13 23.64 6.60 39.43
C GLU A 13 24.48 5.87 38.36
N GLN A 14 24.06 4.70 37.84
CA GLN A 14 24.82 3.94 36.82
C GLN A 14 24.49 4.30 35.38
N LEU A 15 23.42 5.05 35.14
CA LEU A 15 23.17 5.66 33.84
C LEU A 15 23.75 7.08 33.93
N LYS A 16 24.73 7.40 33.07
CA LYS A 16 25.11 8.81 32.90
C LYS A 16 23.84 9.61 32.65
N ASN A 17 23.70 10.77 33.31
CA ASN A 17 22.50 11.62 33.30
C ASN A 17 22.09 12.14 31.89
N GLY A 18 22.75 11.70 30.81
CA GLY A 18 22.40 11.96 29.41
C GLY A 18 22.00 10.73 28.60
N LEU A 19 21.96 9.52 29.18
CA LEU A 19 21.75 8.27 28.42
C LEU A 19 20.27 7.90 28.20
N MET A 20 19.35 8.38 29.04
CA MET A 20 17.91 8.09 28.94
C MET A 20 17.01 9.33 28.83
N ARG A 21 17.61 10.52 28.77
CA ARG A 21 16.89 11.69 28.28
C ARG A 21 17.17 11.74 26.79
N ASP A 22 16.23 11.22 26.02
CA ASP A 22 16.12 11.62 24.63
C ASP A 22 16.01 13.15 24.62
N THR A 23 17.11 13.81 24.25
CA THR A 23 17.27 15.27 24.32
C THR A 23 16.29 15.99 23.40
N HIS A 24 15.48 15.26 22.62
CA HIS A 24 14.48 15.78 21.71
C HIS A 24 13.05 15.88 22.31
N PHE A 25 12.78 15.30 23.51
CA PHE A 25 11.44 15.27 24.13
C PHE A 25 11.35 15.92 25.53
N ASP A 26 12.39 16.61 26.01
CA ASP A 26 12.35 17.39 27.27
C ASP A 26 11.66 18.74 27.05
N VAL A 27 10.85 19.22 28.00
CA VAL A 27 10.16 20.53 27.92
C VAL A 27 11.15 21.70 27.88
N ASN A 28 12.37 21.50 28.42
CA ASN A 28 13.49 22.45 28.31
C ASN A 28 14.34 22.26 27.03
N ASN A 29 14.15 21.16 26.31
CA ASN A 29 14.77 20.87 25.00
C ASN A 29 13.68 20.46 23.99
N LYS A 30 12.63 21.28 23.85
CA LYS A 30 11.80 21.19 22.65
C LYS A 30 12.74 21.19 21.43
N ILE A 31 12.39 20.50 20.34
CA ILE A 31 12.96 20.83 19.03
C ILE A 31 12.51 22.25 18.75
N ASN A 32 13.34 23.15 19.24
CA ASN A 32 13.24 24.57 19.16
C ASN A 32 13.47 24.88 17.67
N GLU A 33 12.83 25.87 17.05
CA GLU A 33 12.94 26.08 15.58
C GLU A 33 14.40 26.10 15.10
N ASN A 34 15.32 26.54 15.95
CA ASN A 34 16.79 26.48 15.84
C ASN A 34 17.45 25.08 15.85
N LYS A 35 16.69 23.97 15.98
CA LYS A 35 17.14 22.58 15.79
C LYS A 35 16.71 22.02 14.43
N VAL A 36 15.79 22.70 13.73
CA VAL A 36 15.69 22.66 12.26
C VAL A 36 16.56 23.82 11.80
N ASP A 37 17.85 23.57 11.66
CA ASP A 37 18.78 24.59 11.18
C ASP A 37 18.54 24.78 9.68
N ILE A 38 17.50 25.55 9.34
CA ILE A 38 17.37 26.12 8.00
C ILE A 38 18.56 27.06 7.88
N ASN A 39 19.62 26.55 7.27
CA ASN A 39 20.77 27.35 6.95
C ASN A 39 20.34 28.39 5.91
N TRP A 40 19.87 29.55 6.38
CA TRP A 40 19.42 30.65 5.53
C TRP A 40 20.51 31.12 4.56
N ARG A 41 21.79 30.85 4.86
CA ARG A 41 22.90 31.06 3.93
C ARG A 41 22.87 30.08 2.76
N ALA A 42 22.55 28.81 3.00
CA ALA A 42 22.31 27.82 1.93
C ALA A 42 20.99 28.07 1.18
N HIS A 43 19.99 28.67 1.84
CA HIS A 43 18.77 29.12 1.17
C HIS A 43 19.06 30.23 0.14
N ARG A 44 19.98 31.14 0.47
CA ARG A 44 20.46 32.17 -0.46
C ARG A 44 21.22 31.56 -1.64
N GLU A 45 22.00 30.51 -1.40
CA GLU A 45 22.76 29.79 -2.43
C GLU A 45 21.82 29.23 -3.52
N ILE A 46 20.70 28.60 -3.16
CA ILE A 46 19.74 28.09 -4.16
C ILE A 46 19.10 29.22 -4.97
N LEU A 47 18.76 30.34 -4.33
CA LEU A 47 18.19 31.49 -5.03
C LEU A 47 19.23 32.22 -5.92
N GLU A 48 20.51 32.12 -5.58
CA GLU A 48 21.63 32.63 -6.37
C GLU A 48 22.03 31.65 -7.49
N ASP A 49 21.86 30.34 -7.30
CA ASP A 49 22.14 29.30 -8.29
C ASP A 49 21.02 29.13 -9.31
N THR A 50 19.77 29.38 -8.91
CA THR A 50 18.62 29.25 -9.80
C THR A 50 18.49 30.51 -10.66
N LYS A 51 18.72 30.33 -11.96
CA LYS A 51 18.58 31.40 -12.95
C LYS A 51 17.17 31.40 -13.53
N VAL A 52 16.61 32.59 -13.71
CA VAL A 52 15.30 32.81 -14.32
C VAL A 52 15.39 33.87 -15.40
N ASP A 53 14.52 33.74 -16.39
CA ASP A 53 14.44 34.64 -17.52
C ASP A 53 13.34 35.68 -17.28
N VAL A 54 13.72 36.96 -17.29
CA VAL A 54 12.83 38.10 -17.11
C VAL A 54 12.85 38.99 -18.34
N PHE A 55 11.72 39.59 -18.66
CA PHE A 55 11.63 40.58 -19.72
C PHE A 55 12.04 41.96 -19.21
N VAL A 56 13.00 42.57 -19.88
CA VAL A 56 13.33 43.98 -19.73
C VAL A 56 12.67 44.73 -20.88
N GLN A 57 11.79 45.68 -20.52
CA GLN A 57 11.07 46.50 -21.48
C GLN A 57 11.75 47.87 -21.62
N VAL A 58 11.94 48.29 -22.86
CA VAL A 58 12.37 49.65 -23.22
C VAL A 58 11.29 50.27 -24.08
N ASN A 59 10.87 51.47 -23.70
CA ASN A 59 9.74 52.16 -24.32
C ASN A 59 10.18 53.29 -25.24
N ASP A 60 9.28 53.64 -26.16
CA ASP A 60 9.33 54.87 -26.96
C ASP A 60 10.61 55.02 -27.80
N VAL A 61 11.09 53.92 -28.38
CA VAL A 61 12.27 53.94 -29.25
C VAL A 61 11.87 54.33 -30.67
N ALA A 62 12.41 55.44 -31.15
CA ALA A 62 12.18 55.91 -32.51
C ALA A 62 12.95 55.05 -33.53
N VAL A 63 12.21 54.39 -34.43
CA VAL A 63 12.75 53.45 -35.42
C VAL A 63 12.25 53.71 -36.84
N GLY A 64 11.58 54.85 -37.05
CA GLY A 64 10.92 55.16 -38.31
C GLY A 64 11.87 55.09 -39.52
N GLY A 65 11.55 54.23 -40.49
CA GLY A 65 12.35 54.03 -41.70
C GLY A 65 13.62 53.19 -41.51
N ALA A 66 13.84 52.62 -40.32
CA ALA A 66 15.03 51.82 -40.00
C ALA A 66 14.76 50.31 -40.08
N SER A 67 15.76 49.55 -40.52
CA SER A 67 15.76 48.07 -40.45
C SER A 67 16.46 47.53 -39.20
N SER A 68 17.13 48.41 -38.45
CA SER A 68 17.76 48.10 -37.18
C SER A 68 17.96 49.33 -36.32
N VAL A 69 18.24 49.13 -35.03
CA VAL A 69 18.55 50.19 -34.07
C VAL A 69 19.75 49.78 -33.20
N ASP A 70 20.60 50.76 -32.86
CA ASP A 70 21.69 50.57 -31.90
C ASP A 70 21.13 50.51 -30.48
N VAL A 71 21.37 49.39 -29.80
CA VAL A 71 20.91 49.13 -28.43
C VAL A 71 22.09 49.01 -27.45
N THR A 72 23.30 49.42 -27.87
CA THR A 72 24.53 49.26 -27.10
C THR A 72 24.43 49.91 -25.73
N SER A 73 23.90 51.12 -25.62
CA SER A 73 23.80 51.84 -24.34
C SER A 73 22.90 51.12 -23.32
N VAL A 74 21.87 50.40 -23.79
CA VAL A 74 20.97 49.63 -22.94
C VAL A 74 21.60 48.29 -22.53
N ILE A 75 22.25 47.60 -23.49
CA ILE A 75 22.76 46.24 -23.26
C ILE A 75 24.11 46.23 -22.54
N SER A 76 24.96 47.23 -22.79
CA SER A 76 26.32 47.30 -22.21
C SER A 76 26.36 47.35 -20.68
N GLY A 77 25.24 47.64 -20.02
CA GLY A 77 25.09 47.56 -18.56
C GLY A 77 24.93 46.13 -18.02
N TYR A 78 24.75 45.15 -18.90
CA TYR A 78 24.51 43.75 -18.56
C TYR A 78 25.61 42.85 -19.13
N ALA A 79 25.93 41.76 -18.43
CA ALA A 79 26.70 40.67 -19.00
C ALA A 79 25.94 40.02 -20.18
N ILE A 80 26.62 39.21 -20.98
CA ILE A 80 25.99 38.38 -22.02
C ILE A 80 25.91 36.95 -21.52
N SER A 81 24.70 36.41 -21.49
CA SER A 81 24.49 35.00 -21.15
C SER A 81 24.84 34.14 -22.36
N ASP A 82 25.53 33.03 -22.12
CA ASP A 82 25.78 31.99 -23.11
C ASP A 82 24.56 31.07 -23.33
N GLY A 83 23.42 31.37 -22.67
CA GLY A 83 22.20 30.59 -22.74
C GLY A 83 22.21 29.33 -21.87
N SER A 84 23.32 29.03 -21.17
CA SER A 84 23.39 27.96 -20.19
C SER A 84 22.70 28.35 -18.87
N ASN A 85 22.36 27.36 -18.06
CA ASN A 85 21.74 27.58 -16.75
C ASN A 85 22.71 28.15 -15.69
N THR A 86 23.94 28.51 -16.07
CA THR A 86 24.98 28.98 -15.13
C THR A 86 25.42 30.42 -15.38
N SER A 87 25.08 31.03 -16.52
CA SER A 87 25.50 32.39 -16.85
C SER A 87 24.34 33.41 -16.76
N GLU A 88 24.60 34.53 -16.08
CA GLU A 88 23.70 35.68 -16.05
C GLU A 88 23.97 36.61 -17.23
N GLY A 89 22.94 37.35 -17.65
CA GLY A 89 23.07 38.37 -18.69
C GLY A 89 22.01 38.31 -19.77
N VAL A 90 22.19 39.12 -20.80
CA VAL A 90 21.27 39.20 -21.95
C VAL A 90 21.36 37.91 -22.76
N VAL A 91 20.21 37.31 -23.06
CA VAL A 91 20.12 36.07 -23.84
C VAL A 91 19.91 36.43 -25.32
N LEU A 92 21.00 36.42 -26.10
CA LEU A 92 20.98 36.85 -27.49
C LEU A 92 20.28 35.88 -28.46
N SER A 93 20.08 34.62 -28.05
CA SER A 93 19.44 33.58 -28.87
C SER A 93 17.91 33.72 -28.95
N GLN A 94 17.31 34.54 -28.09
CA GLN A 94 15.86 34.69 -28.00
C GLN A 94 15.34 35.82 -28.90
N ARG A 95 14.10 35.64 -29.39
CA ARG A 95 13.40 36.69 -30.14
C ARG A 95 13.06 37.85 -29.19
N VAL A 96 13.30 39.08 -29.65
CA VAL A 96 12.87 40.30 -28.98
C VAL A 96 11.44 40.62 -29.40
N ILE A 97 10.56 40.80 -28.44
CA ILE A 97 9.15 41.14 -28.70
C ILE A 97 9.09 42.63 -29.01
N LEU A 98 8.41 43.00 -30.11
CA LEU A 98 8.22 44.39 -30.52
C LEU A 98 6.74 44.76 -30.43
N ARG A 99 6.47 45.96 -29.94
CA ARG A 99 5.13 46.53 -29.80
C ARG A 99 5.12 47.95 -30.34
N GLN A 100 3.96 48.40 -30.80
CA GLN A 100 3.78 49.77 -31.23
C GLN A 100 3.91 50.71 -30.02
N GLY A 101 4.80 51.70 -30.11
CA GLY A 101 5.00 52.67 -29.03
C GLY A 101 3.74 53.49 -28.76
N ASN A 102 3.57 53.90 -27.50
CA ASN A 102 2.39 54.66 -27.03
C ASN A 102 1.03 53.97 -27.22
N THR A 103 0.99 52.64 -27.40
CA THR A 103 -0.25 51.86 -27.48
C THR A 103 -0.31 50.79 -26.39
N ALA A 104 -1.52 50.39 -26.00
CA ALA A 104 -1.71 49.30 -25.04
C ALA A 104 -1.42 47.95 -25.74
N ASP A 105 -0.19 47.43 -25.56
CA ASP A 105 0.23 46.06 -25.85
C ASP A 105 0.00 45.55 -27.29
N THR A 106 -0.07 46.44 -28.29
CA THR A 106 -0.32 46.05 -29.68
C THR A 106 0.98 45.60 -30.38
N PRO A 107 1.06 44.37 -30.93
CA PRO A 107 2.22 43.93 -31.69
C PRO A 107 2.44 44.76 -32.95
N VAL A 108 3.68 44.78 -33.44
CA VAL A 108 3.97 45.30 -34.78
C VAL A 108 3.63 44.23 -35.80
N TYR A 109 2.83 44.60 -36.81
CA TYR A 109 2.45 43.71 -37.91
C TYR A 109 3.05 44.18 -39.23
N ASP A 110 3.38 43.23 -40.10
CA ASP A 110 3.73 43.51 -41.48
C ASP A 110 2.48 43.70 -42.37
N SER A 111 2.66 43.83 -43.69
CA SER A 111 1.55 44.01 -44.64
C SER A 111 0.65 42.79 -44.81
N ASN A 112 1.13 41.60 -44.43
CA ASN A 112 0.40 40.34 -44.52
C ASN A 112 -0.35 40.02 -43.22
N GLY A 113 -0.08 40.77 -42.16
CA GLY A 113 -0.64 40.55 -40.83
C GLY A 113 0.24 39.67 -39.94
N ASP A 114 1.49 39.41 -40.35
CA ASP A 114 2.44 38.61 -39.58
C ASP A 114 3.13 39.47 -38.51
N VAL A 115 3.45 38.85 -37.38
CA VAL A 115 4.07 39.56 -36.24
C VAL A 115 5.54 39.82 -36.51
N VAL A 116 5.94 41.09 -36.42
CA VAL A 116 7.34 41.51 -36.51
C VAL A 116 8.02 41.34 -35.14
N TYR A 117 9.20 40.73 -35.15
CA TYR A 117 10.04 40.57 -33.98
C TYR A 117 11.45 41.10 -34.24
N GLY A 118 12.23 41.24 -33.17
CA GLY A 118 13.61 41.67 -33.24
C GLY A 118 14.60 40.55 -32.94
N LYS A 119 15.84 40.69 -33.42
CA LYS A 119 16.99 39.89 -32.97
C LYS A 119 18.14 40.82 -32.60
N ILE A 120 18.76 40.56 -31.45
CA ILE A 120 19.94 41.31 -31.01
C ILE A 120 21.18 40.56 -31.46
N THR A 121 22.06 41.25 -32.17
CA THR A 121 23.36 40.73 -32.59
C THR A 121 24.46 41.52 -31.91
N GLN A 122 25.46 40.80 -31.38
CA GLN A 122 26.69 41.40 -30.90
C GLN A 122 27.69 41.50 -32.06
N ASN A 123 28.19 42.72 -32.31
CA ASN A 123 29.30 42.93 -33.24
C ASN A 123 30.62 42.86 -32.48
N ALA A 124 31.51 41.96 -32.90
CA ALA A 124 32.81 41.78 -32.26
C ALA A 124 33.73 42.98 -32.52
N GLY A 125 34.36 43.48 -31.46
CA GLY A 125 35.29 44.61 -31.52
C GLY A 125 35.93 44.89 -30.15
N PRO A 126 36.87 45.87 -30.06
CA PRO A 126 37.50 46.26 -28.79
C PRO A 126 36.47 46.77 -27.76
N THR A 127 35.37 47.34 -28.25
CA THR A 127 34.17 47.65 -27.48
C THR A 127 33.00 47.03 -28.23
N PRO A 128 32.35 45.98 -27.69
CA PRO A 128 31.26 45.31 -28.38
C PRO A 128 30.09 46.27 -28.56
N THR A 129 29.53 46.31 -29.77
CA THR A 129 28.28 47.03 -30.06
C THR A 129 27.15 46.05 -30.27
N PHE A 130 25.93 46.46 -29.92
CA PHE A 130 24.74 45.63 -30.00
C PHE A 130 23.72 46.27 -30.93
N THR A 131 23.24 45.49 -31.89
CA THR A 131 22.28 45.94 -32.88
C THR A 131 21.02 45.09 -32.79
N LEU A 132 19.86 45.74 -32.66
CA LEU A 132 18.56 45.11 -32.76
C LEU A 132 18.07 45.23 -34.20
N SER A 133 18.01 44.13 -34.93
CA SER A 133 17.50 44.06 -36.30
C SER A 133 16.07 43.53 -36.32
N PHE A 134 15.24 44.01 -37.26
CA PHE A 134 13.83 43.65 -37.35
C PHE A 134 13.56 42.60 -38.42
N TYR A 135 12.67 41.66 -38.09
CA TYR A 135 12.29 40.54 -38.96
C TYR A 135 10.78 40.30 -38.87
N SER A 136 10.15 39.93 -39.98
CA SER A 136 8.79 39.35 -40.00
C SER A 136 8.88 37.82 -39.90
N ASP A 137 7.75 37.11 -40.06
CA ASP A 137 7.74 35.66 -40.03
C ASP A 137 8.75 35.04 -41.01
N ASP A 138 9.25 33.85 -40.67
CA ASP A 138 10.32 33.14 -41.39
C ASP A 138 11.66 33.91 -41.55
N ASP A 139 12.04 34.75 -40.57
CA ASP A 139 13.32 35.48 -40.56
C ASP A 139 13.55 36.41 -41.78
N VAL A 140 12.47 36.88 -42.39
CA VAL A 140 12.54 37.84 -43.50
C VAL A 140 12.88 39.23 -42.94
N PRO A 141 13.93 39.91 -43.44
CA PRO A 141 14.29 41.26 -42.96
C PRO A 141 13.15 42.26 -43.15
N PHE A 142 12.88 43.04 -42.11
CA PHE A 142 11.80 44.03 -42.07
C PHE A 142 12.33 45.45 -41.88
N THR A 143 11.71 46.43 -42.55
CA THR A 143 12.01 47.86 -42.37
C THR A 143 10.78 48.55 -41.80
N MET A 144 10.96 49.24 -40.67
CA MET A 144 9.88 49.93 -39.98
C MET A 144 9.33 51.09 -40.84
N PRO A 145 8.00 51.30 -40.87
CA PRO A 145 7.40 52.47 -41.49
C PRO A 145 7.97 53.80 -40.96
N ALA A 146 8.01 54.83 -41.80
CA ALA A 146 8.50 56.15 -41.39
C ALA A 146 7.68 56.73 -40.22
N GLY A 147 8.36 57.41 -39.29
CA GLY A 147 7.72 58.04 -38.12
C GLY A 147 7.26 57.09 -37.02
N MET A 148 7.55 55.79 -37.12
CA MET A 148 7.15 54.80 -36.12
C MET A 148 8.03 54.84 -34.87
N THR A 149 7.41 54.64 -33.71
CA THR A 149 8.07 54.31 -32.44
C THR A 149 7.67 52.91 -31.99
N ILE A 150 8.57 52.24 -31.27
CA ILE A 150 8.34 50.90 -30.74
C ILE A 150 8.69 50.82 -29.26
N ASP A 151 8.02 49.92 -28.57
CA ASP A 151 8.46 49.37 -27.30
C ASP A 151 9.04 47.98 -27.59
N TYR A 152 10.21 47.66 -27.04
CA TYR A 152 10.81 46.34 -27.21
C TYR A 152 11.08 45.66 -25.87
N LYS A 153 10.91 44.34 -25.85
CA LYS A 153 11.20 43.48 -24.71
C LYS A 153 12.25 42.44 -25.07
N PHE A 154 13.37 42.46 -24.37
CA PHE A 154 14.41 41.44 -24.50
C PHE A 154 14.50 40.61 -23.22
N VAL A 155 15.08 39.41 -23.36
CA VAL A 155 15.24 38.46 -22.25
C VAL A 155 16.55 38.73 -21.53
N LEU A 156 16.46 38.95 -20.22
CA LEU A 156 17.57 39.03 -19.30
C LEU A 156 17.51 37.81 -18.37
N ARG A 157 18.58 37.02 -18.33
CA ARG A 157 18.75 35.94 -17.37
C ARG A 157 19.37 36.48 -16.08
N THR A 158 18.69 36.30 -14.96
CA THR A 158 19.14 36.78 -13.65
C THR A 158 18.85 35.77 -12.54
N ASN A 159 19.36 36.01 -11.34
CA ASN A 159 19.11 35.15 -10.18
C ASN A 159 17.74 35.39 -9.60
N MET A 160 17.11 34.31 -9.13
CA MET A 160 15.87 34.41 -8.38
C MET A 160 16.00 35.30 -7.12
N SER A 161 17.19 35.38 -6.53
CA SER A 161 17.46 36.20 -5.34
C SER A 161 17.26 37.70 -5.55
N VAL A 162 17.30 38.19 -6.80
CA VAL A 162 17.20 39.63 -7.13
C VAL A 162 15.74 40.06 -7.30
N ILE A 163 14.81 39.11 -7.43
CA ILE A 163 13.43 39.41 -7.77
C ILE A 163 12.56 39.50 -6.51
N PRO A 164 11.85 40.62 -6.29
CA PRO A 164 10.97 40.75 -5.13
C PRO A 164 9.83 39.74 -5.15
N VAL A 165 9.56 39.17 -3.98
CA VAL A 165 8.53 38.15 -3.70
C VAL A 165 7.16 38.50 -4.29
N ASP A 166 6.74 39.75 -4.13
CA ASP A 166 5.42 40.22 -4.55
C ASP A 166 5.25 40.23 -6.08
N ALA A 167 6.34 40.32 -6.85
CA ALA A 167 6.29 40.32 -8.32
C ALA A 167 6.03 38.93 -8.92
N ILE A 168 6.37 37.87 -8.19
CA ILE A 168 6.18 36.47 -8.60
C ILE A 168 4.77 36.00 -8.23
N ILE A 169 4.31 36.31 -7.00
CA ILE A 169 3.01 35.88 -6.47
C ILE A 169 1.85 36.54 -7.23
N ASN A 170 2.02 37.78 -7.71
CA ASN A 170 0.98 38.50 -8.46
C ASN A 170 0.86 38.11 -9.95
N GLY A 171 1.31 36.92 -10.34
CA GLY A 171 1.07 36.37 -11.68
C GLY A 171 2.01 36.88 -12.77
N GLY A 172 3.19 37.38 -12.39
CA GLY A 172 4.37 37.33 -13.24
C GLY A 172 4.28 37.95 -14.65
N GLY A 173 3.56 39.06 -14.84
CA GLY A 173 3.42 39.73 -16.15
C GLY A 173 4.74 40.21 -16.81
N SER A 174 5.87 40.06 -16.12
CA SER A 174 7.23 40.37 -16.62
C SER A 174 8.12 39.14 -16.79
N PHE A 175 7.62 37.93 -16.48
CA PHE A 175 8.37 36.68 -16.66
C PHE A 175 8.11 36.06 -18.02
N VAL A 176 9.09 35.31 -18.51
CA VAL A 176 8.86 34.40 -19.64
C VAL A 176 7.95 33.25 -19.18
N GLU A 177 7.06 32.77 -20.05
CA GLU A 177 6.19 31.64 -19.74
C GLU A 177 7.02 30.41 -19.31
N GLY A 178 6.72 29.85 -18.14
CA GLY A 178 7.50 28.74 -17.54
C GLY A 178 8.75 29.16 -16.74
N ALA A 179 9.03 30.45 -16.57
CA ALA A 179 10.21 30.92 -15.82
C ALA A 179 10.07 30.87 -14.29
N THR A 180 8.89 30.57 -13.76
CA THR A 180 8.69 30.42 -12.30
C THR A 180 9.06 29.01 -11.85
N ASP A 181 10.26 28.82 -11.31
CA ASP A 181 10.62 27.58 -10.61
C ASP A 181 10.09 27.63 -9.16
N SER A 182 8.90 27.04 -8.97
CA SER A 182 8.26 26.91 -7.67
C SER A 182 9.11 26.14 -6.66
N LYS A 183 10.03 25.27 -7.09
CA LYS A 183 10.87 24.47 -6.18
C LYS A 183 12.00 25.26 -5.55
N ALA A 184 12.65 26.14 -6.31
CA ALA A 184 13.70 27.00 -5.78
C ALA A 184 13.09 27.99 -4.76
N TYR A 185 11.89 28.48 -5.04
CA TYR A 185 11.21 29.47 -4.21
C TYR A 185 10.57 28.89 -2.94
N LEU A 186 9.84 27.76 -3.04
CA LEU A 186 9.24 27.07 -1.88
C LEU A 186 10.26 26.24 -1.09
N ASN A 187 11.55 26.38 -1.42
CA ASN A 187 12.64 25.67 -0.76
C ASN A 187 12.51 24.13 -0.83
N ILE A 188 11.74 23.63 -1.81
CA ILE A 188 11.46 22.19 -1.95
C ILE A 188 12.76 21.45 -2.30
N GLN A 189 13.63 22.06 -3.11
CA GLN A 189 14.94 21.46 -3.39
C GLN A 189 15.82 21.34 -2.15
N GLN A 190 15.84 22.36 -1.27
CA GLN A 190 16.59 22.27 -0.03
C GLN A 190 15.98 21.28 0.93
N LEU A 191 14.64 21.24 1.05
CA LEU A 191 13.95 20.25 1.85
C LEU A 191 14.27 18.83 1.38
N VAL A 192 14.35 18.61 0.06
CA VAL A 192 14.77 17.34 -0.54
C VAL A 192 16.25 17.05 -0.27
N LYS A 193 17.15 18.04 -0.33
CA LYS A 193 18.57 17.87 0.06
C LYS A 193 18.74 17.59 1.55
N ASP A 194 17.94 18.20 2.41
CA ASP A 194 17.97 17.99 3.86
C ASP A 194 17.41 16.61 4.23
N LEU A 195 16.36 16.17 3.54
CA LEU A 195 15.69 14.89 3.80
C LEU A 195 16.42 13.69 3.17
N TYR A 196 17.08 13.89 2.02
CA TYR A 196 17.67 12.81 1.22
C TYR A 196 19.19 12.95 0.99
N GLY A 197 19.84 13.97 1.56
CA GLY A 197 21.25 14.27 1.39
C GLY A 197 21.55 15.14 0.15
N ALA A 198 22.81 15.58 0.01
CA ALA A 198 23.21 16.58 -0.99
C ALA A 198 22.89 16.24 -2.46
N THR A 199 22.65 14.96 -2.78
CA THR A 199 22.29 14.48 -4.13
C THR A 199 20.79 14.49 -4.43
N GLY A 200 19.95 14.86 -3.45
CA GLY A 200 18.49 14.92 -3.63
C GLY A 200 18.10 16.00 -4.65
N THR A 201 17.32 15.62 -5.66
CA THR A 201 16.77 16.55 -6.66
C THR A 201 15.25 16.37 -6.80
N ALA A 202 14.56 17.44 -7.18
CA ALA A 202 13.12 17.45 -7.43
C ALA A 202 12.83 17.93 -8.86
N ASP A 203 11.90 17.28 -9.56
CA ASP A 203 11.42 17.65 -10.90
C ASP A 203 10.45 18.84 -10.86
N ASN A 204 10.09 19.43 -12.02
CA ASN A 204 9.33 20.69 -12.10
C ASN A 204 7.98 20.70 -11.35
N ASP A 205 7.43 19.53 -11.04
CA ASP A 205 6.16 19.36 -10.33
C ASP A 205 6.35 19.10 -8.82
N GLY A 206 7.60 19.18 -8.33
CA GLY A 206 7.94 18.96 -6.93
C GLY A 206 8.06 17.47 -6.56
N ASN A 207 8.05 16.57 -7.54
CA ASN A 207 8.23 15.15 -7.30
C ASN A 207 9.72 14.82 -7.21
N SER A 208 10.06 13.92 -6.28
CA SER A 208 11.45 13.51 -6.07
C SER A 208 11.87 12.57 -7.20
N ASN A 209 12.95 12.92 -7.92
CA ASN A 209 13.48 12.10 -9.03
C ASN A 209 14.36 10.95 -8.54
N LEU A 210 13.99 10.34 -7.41
CA LEU A 210 14.62 9.13 -6.92
C LEU A 210 14.03 7.95 -7.70
N THR A 211 14.71 7.55 -8.78
CA THR A 211 14.55 6.20 -9.36
C THR A 211 14.89 5.20 -8.26
N ASP A 212 13.89 4.49 -7.77
CA ASP A 212 13.93 3.36 -6.85
C ASP A 212 15.03 3.32 -5.79
N ASP A 213 14.55 3.31 -4.55
CA ASP A 213 15.29 3.13 -3.32
C ASP A 213 16.30 4.24 -3.00
N LYS A 214 16.11 4.81 -1.81
CA LYS A 214 16.97 5.85 -1.25
C LYS A 214 18.42 5.39 -1.35
N GLY A 215 19.37 6.30 -1.59
CA GLY A 215 20.82 6.05 -1.61
C GLY A 215 21.45 5.43 -0.34
N TYR A 216 20.66 4.78 0.53
CA TYR A 216 21.11 3.64 1.30
C TYR A 216 21.18 2.44 0.33
N GLY A 217 22.32 2.20 -0.31
CA GLY A 217 22.52 1.04 -1.21
C GLY A 217 22.46 -0.33 -0.53
N VAL A 218 21.66 -0.45 0.53
CA VAL A 218 21.53 -1.58 1.44
C VAL A 218 20.09 -1.60 1.96
N SER A 219 19.46 -2.77 1.90
CA SER A 219 18.08 -2.98 2.36
C SER A 219 17.89 -2.57 3.83
N VAL A 220 16.65 -2.31 4.27
CA VAL A 220 16.32 -2.07 5.68
C VAL A 220 16.87 -3.18 6.59
N LEU A 221 16.84 -4.42 6.11
CA LEU A 221 17.41 -5.59 6.80
C LEU A 221 18.92 -5.47 6.98
N GLU A 222 19.63 -5.01 5.94
CA GLU A 222 21.07 -4.82 5.97
C GLU A 222 21.49 -3.65 6.85
N ARG A 223 20.67 -2.60 6.96
CA ARG A 223 20.85 -1.52 7.94
C ARG A 223 20.70 -2.00 9.38
N ILE A 224 19.71 -2.86 9.64
CA ILE A 224 19.52 -3.50 10.95
C ILE A 224 20.74 -4.36 11.28
N ASN A 225 21.25 -5.13 10.32
CA ASN A 225 22.44 -5.96 10.51
C ASN A 225 23.69 -5.12 10.79
N ASN A 226 23.92 -4.04 10.03
CA ASN A 226 25.05 -3.13 10.25
C ASN A 226 24.99 -2.43 11.62
N PHE A 227 23.80 -2.08 12.10
CA PHE A 227 23.62 -1.52 13.44
C PHE A 227 23.91 -2.55 14.54
N ILE A 228 23.46 -3.79 14.37
CA ILE A 228 23.76 -4.90 15.28
C ILE A 228 25.28 -5.15 15.33
N ASP A 229 25.96 -5.14 14.19
CA ASP A 229 27.41 -5.35 14.11
C ASP A 229 28.19 -4.19 14.74
N ALA A 230 27.72 -2.94 14.59
CA ALA A 230 28.29 -1.78 15.25
C ALA A 230 28.12 -1.81 16.78
N ILE A 231 27.03 -2.41 17.29
CA ILE A 231 26.83 -2.65 18.73
C ILE A 231 27.75 -3.76 19.24
N LYS A 232 27.97 -4.82 18.46
CA LYS A 232 28.83 -5.96 18.81
C LYS A 232 30.33 -5.64 18.74
N SER A 233 30.69 -4.59 18.01
CA SER A 233 32.09 -4.24 17.79
C SER A 233 32.82 -3.86 19.09
N THR A 234 34.02 -4.42 19.25
CA THR A 234 34.98 -4.12 20.32
C THR A 234 36.03 -3.08 19.90
N ALA A 235 35.87 -2.49 18.71
CA ALA A 235 36.72 -1.40 18.24
C ALA A 235 36.52 -0.12 19.07
N ALA A 236 37.56 0.69 19.20
CA ALA A 236 37.51 1.94 19.96
C ALA A 236 36.39 2.88 19.44
N ASN A 237 35.61 3.45 20.37
CA ASN A 237 34.44 4.31 20.09
C ASN A 237 33.27 3.62 19.36
N GLN A 238 33.13 2.29 19.46
CA GLN A 238 31.96 1.55 18.97
C GLN A 238 31.31 0.73 20.08
N GLY A 239 30.02 0.44 19.91
CA GLY A 239 29.17 -0.47 20.71
C GLY A 239 29.66 -0.83 22.11
N ALA A 240 30.47 -1.89 22.21
CA ALA A 240 30.92 -2.48 23.47
C ALA A 240 31.90 -1.59 24.27
N ASP A 241 32.68 -0.74 23.59
CA ASP A 241 33.66 0.18 24.19
C ASP A 241 32.97 1.39 24.87
N ILE A 242 31.87 1.89 24.28
CA ILE A 242 31.11 3.05 24.79
C ILE A 242 30.33 2.73 26.07
N VAL A 243 29.81 1.49 26.17
CA VAL A 243 28.99 1.05 27.31
C VAL A 243 29.84 0.49 28.46
N GLY A 244 31.17 0.42 28.29
CA GLY A 244 32.08 -0.06 29.33
C GLY A 244 31.87 -1.53 29.66
N VAL A 245 31.47 -2.35 28.67
CA VAL A 245 31.39 -3.81 28.85
C VAL A 245 32.81 -4.35 28.83
N VAL A 246 33.47 -4.30 29.97
CA VAL A 246 34.77 -4.96 30.15
C VAL A 246 34.51 -6.47 30.09
N PRO A 247 35.17 -7.23 29.20
CA PRO A 247 35.17 -8.68 29.28
C PRO A 247 35.86 -9.08 30.59
N ASN A 248 35.09 -9.34 31.64
CA ASN A 248 35.62 -9.85 32.89
C ASN A 248 35.77 -11.36 32.77
N THR A 249 37.00 -11.82 32.53
CA THR A 249 37.36 -13.24 32.42
C THR A 249 37.05 -14.06 33.68
N ASN A 250 36.71 -13.42 34.80
CA ASN A 250 36.31 -14.08 36.06
C ASN A 250 34.79 -14.13 36.28
N TYR A 251 33.96 -13.61 35.37
CA TYR A 251 32.51 -13.66 35.50
C TYR A 251 31.96 -14.92 34.81
N THR A 252 31.49 -15.89 35.60
CA THR A 252 30.92 -17.17 35.13
C THR A 252 29.38 -17.15 35.09
N GLY A 253 28.78 -15.96 35.12
CA GLY A 253 27.32 -15.76 35.06
C GLY A 253 26.82 -15.37 33.66
N VAL A 254 25.52 -15.53 33.45
CA VAL A 254 24.82 -15.18 32.19
C VAL A 254 25.10 -13.72 31.83
N THR A 255 25.73 -13.51 30.67
CA THR A 255 26.09 -12.18 30.19
C THR A 255 24.85 -11.47 29.60
N VAL A 256 24.90 -10.14 29.45
CA VAL A 256 23.83 -9.40 28.75
C VAL A 256 23.69 -9.91 27.31
N GLN A 257 24.78 -10.35 26.70
CA GLN A 257 24.78 -11.00 25.39
C GLN A 257 23.95 -12.28 25.40
N ASP A 258 24.15 -13.16 26.37
CA ASP A 258 23.38 -14.41 26.50
C ASP A 258 21.88 -14.15 26.69
N VAL A 259 21.51 -13.07 27.39
CA VAL A 259 20.10 -12.69 27.59
C VAL A 259 19.48 -12.14 26.29
N LEU A 260 20.23 -11.32 25.54
CA LEU A 260 19.77 -10.79 24.26
C LEU A 260 19.65 -11.89 23.19
N ASP A 261 20.58 -12.85 23.18
CA ASP A 261 20.53 -14.01 22.29
C ASP A 261 19.36 -14.96 22.66
N ASP A 262 19.10 -15.19 23.95
CA ASP A 262 17.91 -15.93 24.41
C ASP A 262 16.60 -15.19 24.03
N LEU A 263 16.55 -13.86 24.16
CA LEU A 263 15.38 -13.07 23.75
C LEU A 263 15.15 -13.14 22.24
N ALA A 264 16.21 -13.00 21.44
CA ALA A 264 16.13 -13.11 19.98
C ALA A 264 15.67 -14.52 19.56
N LEU A 265 16.20 -15.56 20.20
CA LEU A 265 15.77 -16.94 19.95
C LEU A 265 14.30 -17.16 20.31
N ARG A 266 13.81 -16.60 21.43
CA ARG A 266 12.39 -16.69 21.81
C ARG A 266 11.48 -15.97 20.84
N LEU A 267 11.87 -14.80 20.34
CA LEU A 267 11.12 -14.06 19.33
C LEU A 267 11.03 -14.85 18.02
N LYS A 268 12.15 -15.41 17.56
CA LYS A 268 12.19 -16.28 16.37
C LYS A 268 11.33 -17.53 16.53
N ASN A 269 11.37 -18.16 17.70
CA ASN A 269 10.52 -19.33 17.99
C ASN A 269 9.03 -18.94 17.99
N ARG A 270 8.67 -17.77 18.53
CA ARG A 270 7.30 -17.25 18.48
C ARG A 270 6.83 -16.94 17.06
N GLU A 271 7.69 -16.38 16.23
CA GLU A 271 7.39 -16.15 14.81
C GLU A 271 7.13 -17.48 14.09
N THR A 272 7.97 -18.48 14.34
CA THR A 272 7.78 -19.85 13.82
C THR A 272 6.46 -20.47 14.30
N GLU A 273 6.09 -20.29 15.57
CA GLU A 273 4.80 -20.75 16.09
C GLU A 273 3.61 -20.04 15.44
N ILE A 274 3.72 -18.74 15.14
CA ILE A 274 2.69 -17.97 14.43
C ILE A 274 2.58 -18.44 12.98
N ASP A 275 3.70 -18.71 12.31
CA ASP A 275 3.70 -19.24 10.94
C ASP A 275 3.11 -20.65 10.88
N ASN A 276 3.47 -21.53 11.82
CA ASN A 276 2.83 -22.84 11.97
C ASN A 276 1.34 -22.74 12.33
N ALA A 277 0.93 -21.64 12.98
CA ALA A 277 -0.48 -21.35 13.21
C ALA A 277 -1.19 -20.82 11.93
N ARG A 278 -0.46 -20.27 10.96
CA ARG A 278 -0.98 -19.81 9.65
C ARG A 278 -0.99 -20.88 8.57
N SER A 279 -0.28 -21.98 8.75
CA SER A 279 -0.30 -23.09 7.81
C SER A 279 -1.03 -24.31 8.37
N ARG A 280 -1.64 -25.08 7.46
CA ARG A 280 -2.02 -26.46 7.72
C ARG A 280 -1.09 -27.31 6.89
N ASP A 281 -0.02 -27.80 7.51
CA ASP A 281 1.07 -28.45 6.77
C ASP A 281 0.70 -29.84 6.25
N VAL A 282 -0.32 -30.46 6.82
CA VAL A 282 -0.69 -31.85 6.54
C VAL A 282 -2.21 -31.98 6.38
N SER A 283 -2.62 -32.72 5.35
CA SER A 283 -4.00 -33.14 5.18
C SER A 283 -4.39 -34.14 6.27
N THR A 284 -5.56 -33.94 6.88
CA THR A 284 -6.12 -34.91 7.83
C THR A 284 -6.39 -36.25 7.15
N THR A 285 -6.25 -37.35 7.90
CA THR A 285 -6.42 -38.72 7.40
C THR A 285 -7.78 -38.96 6.75
N ASN A 286 -8.82 -38.27 7.21
CA ASN A 286 -10.18 -38.39 6.68
C ASN A 286 -10.46 -37.45 5.49
N GLY A 287 -9.48 -36.63 5.08
CA GLY A 287 -9.57 -35.75 3.91
C GLY A 287 -10.37 -34.45 4.10
N TYR A 288 -11.00 -34.22 5.26
CA TYR A 288 -11.83 -33.04 5.50
C TYR A 288 -11.04 -31.72 5.50
N PHE A 289 -9.86 -31.74 6.11
CA PHE A 289 -8.95 -30.60 6.13
C PHE A 289 -7.73 -30.95 5.29
N THR A 290 -7.55 -30.29 4.16
CA THR A 290 -6.38 -30.47 3.27
C THR A 290 -5.25 -29.52 3.64
N ALA A 291 -4.01 -29.91 3.31
CA ALA A 291 -2.86 -29.03 3.47
C ALA A 291 -3.03 -27.74 2.66
N GLN A 292 -2.88 -26.60 3.31
CA GLN A 292 -3.11 -25.28 2.74
C GLN A 292 -2.39 -24.19 3.54
N THR A 293 -1.95 -23.15 2.85
CA THR A 293 -1.33 -21.98 3.45
C THR A 293 -2.33 -20.83 3.49
N PHE A 294 -2.42 -20.13 4.62
CA PHE A 294 -3.31 -18.99 4.81
C PHE A 294 -2.49 -17.71 4.96
N THR A 295 -3.04 -16.59 4.50
CA THR A 295 -2.38 -15.27 4.58
C THR A 295 -2.29 -14.77 6.03
N ASP A 296 -3.28 -15.11 6.86
CA ASP A 296 -3.35 -14.81 8.27
C ASP A 296 -4.05 -15.93 9.06
N VAL A 297 -4.05 -15.80 10.39
CA VAL A 297 -4.67 -16.77 11.30
C VAL A 297 -6.21 -16.72 11.19
N GLU A 298 -6.77 -15.55 10.90
CA GLU A 298 -8.21 -15.35 10.73
C GLU A 298 -8.74 -16.14 9.52
N GLY A 299 -8.03 -16.08 8.39
CA GLY A 299 -8.32 -16.88 7.19
C GLY A 299 -8.29 -18.38 7.45
N ARG A 300 -7.40 -18.86 8.33
CA ARG A 300 -7.40 -20.27 8.76
C ARG A 300 -8.63 -20.61 9.59
N PHE A 301 -9.04 -19.75 10.52
CA PHE A 301 -10.23 -19.99 11.34
C PHE A 301 -11.50 -20.00 10.49
N ASN A 302 -11.62 -19.07 9.54
CA ASN A 302 -12.73 -19.01 8.59
C ASN A 302 -12.83 -20.29 7.72
N ASP A 303 -11.69 -20.82 7.26
CA ASP A 303 -11.67 -22.11 6.53
C ASP A 303 -12.12 -23.27 7.41
N ILE A 304 -11.68 -23.32 8.67
CA ILE A 304 -12.12 -24.37 9.61
C ILE A 304 -13.62 -24.30 9.85
N GLU A 305 -14.16 -23.11 10.07
CA GLU A 305 -15.59 -22.87 10.28
C GLU A 305 -16.39 -23.31 9.04
N GLN A 306 -15.97 -22.92 7.84
CA GLN A 306 -16.64 -23.29 6.60
C GLN A 306 -16.66 -24.81 6.36
N VAL A 307 -15.52 -25.49 6.57
CA VAL A 307 -15.43 -26.95 6.43
C VAL A 307 -16.29 -27.66 7.49
N ALA A 308 -16.27 -27.17 8.74
CA ALA A 308 -17.06 -27.75 9.82
C ALA A 308 -18.56 -27.57 9.58
N ASP A 309 -19.00 -26.37 9.21
CA ASP A 309 -20.40 -26.06 8.91
C ASP A 309 -20.94 -26.91 7.77
N ALA A 310 -20.16 -27.08 6.70
CA ALA A 310 -20.54 -27.97 5.59
C ALA A 310 -20.73 -29.42 6.04
N GLN A 311 -19.89 -29.91 6.97
CA GLN A 311 -20.04 -31.27 7.52
C GLN A 311 -21.25 -31.38 8.44
N PHE A 312 -21.47 -30.41 9.33
CA PHE A 312 -22.65 -30.42 10.20
C PHE A 312 -23.94 -30.38 9.39
N LYS A 313 -23.99 -29.56 8.32
CA LYS A 313 -25.13 -29.51 7.41
C LYS A 313 -25.35 -30.84 6.69
N SER A 314 -24.27 -31.47 6.19
CA SER A 314 -24.34 -32.80 5.56
C SER A 314 -24.84 -33.89 6.52
N PHE A 315 -24.43 -33.85 7.80
CA PHE A 315 -24.94 -34.77 8.81
C PHE A 315 -26.42 -34.53 9.13
N GLU A 316 -26.83 -33.27 9.26
CA GLU A 316 -28.24 -32.90 9.45
C GLU A 316 -29.09 -33.41 8.28
N ASP A 317 -28.68 -33.15 7.03
CA ASP A 317 -29.42 -33.58 5.85
C ASP A 317 -29.50 -35.11 5.73
N ARG A 318 -28.45 -35.84 6.12
CA ARG A 318 -28.45 -37.31 6.18
C ARG A 318 -29.37 -37.84 7.27
N LEU A 319 -29.36 -37.19 8.44
CA LEU A 319 -30.24 -37.56 9.54
C LEU A 319 -31.71 -37.32 9.15
N ASP A 320 -32.02 -36.17 8.56
CA ASP A 320 -33.35 -35.83 8.07
C ASP A 320 -33.83 -36.83 7.02
N LYS A 321 -32.95 -37.23 6.09
CA LYS A 321 -33.29 -38.25 5.10
C LYS A 321 -33.64 -39.58 5.78
N ILE A 322 -32.84 -40.03 6.73
CA ILE A 322 -33.07 -41.31 7.43
C ILE A 322 -34.33 -41.25 8.31
N ASP A 323 -34.59 -40.13 8.98
CA ASP A 323 -35.81 -39.93 9.78
C ASP A 323 -37.08 -39.83 8.90
N ALA A 324 -36.92 -39.43 7.64
CA ALA A 324 -38.00 -39.32 6.66
C ALA A 324 -38.26 -40.61 5.87
N GLU A 325 -37.27 -41.47 5.70
CA GLU A 325 -37.36 -42.70 4.91
C GLU A 325 -38.12 -43.79 5.69
N ASP A 326 -39.18 -44.32 5.09
CA ASP A 326 -39.93 -45.45 5.65
C ASP A 326 -39.27 -46.76 5.19
N GLU A 327 -39.07 -47.70 6.10
CA GLU A 327 -38.67 -49.06 5.79
C GLU A 327 -39.86 -49.87 5.30
N GLU A 328 -39.62 -50.75 4.32
CA GLU A 328 -40.62 -51.64 3.73
C GLU A 328 -40.16 -53.09 3.83
N GLU A 329 -40.99 -53.94 4.41
CA GLU A 329 -40.75 -55.38 4.52
C GLU A 329 -41.91 -56.15 3.89
N VAL A 330 -41.56 -57.15 3.07
CA VAL A 330 -42.53 -58.05 2.43
C VAL A 330 -42.22 -59.47 2.85
N TYR A 331 -43.25 -60.18 3.31
CA TYR A 331 -43.13 -61.56 3.75
C TYR A 331 -44.31 -62.40 3.24
N GLU A 332 -44.02 -63.57 2.69
CA GLU A 332 -45.04 -64.53 2.25
C GLU A 332 -45.23 -65.60 3.33
N ALA A 333 -46.48 -65.76 3.78
CA ALA A 333 -46.81 -66.68 4.86
C ALA A 333 -46.67 -68.14 4.41
N THR A 334 -45.99 -68.95 5.22
CA THR A 334 -45.83 -70.39 4.96
C THR A 334 -46.95 -71.23 5.59
N GLY A 335 -47.76 -70.62 6.45
CA GLY A 335 -48.96 -71.18 7.06
C GLY A 335 -48.76 -71.63 8.51
N GLY A 336 -49.59 -71.10 9.41
CA GLY A 336 -49.53 -71.40 10.85
C GLY A 336 -48.61 -70.49 11.67
N GLU A 337 -48.05 -69.43 11.08
CA GLU A 337 -47.28 -68.43 11.82
C GLU A 337 -48.18 -67.68 12.81
N THR A 338 -47.72 -67.59 14.06
CA THR A 338 -48.39 -66.82 15.12
C THR A 338 -47.66 -65.52 15.43
N SER A 339 -46.48 -65.29 14.84
CA SER A 339 -45.68 -64.09 15.04
C SER A 339 -44.77 -63.80 13.86
N TYR A 340 -44.50 -62.52 13.62
CA TYR A 340 -43.47 -62.03 12.69
C TYR A 340 -42.53 -61.08 13.42
N THR A 341 -41.23 -61.20 13.17
CA THR A 341 -40.20 -60.31 13.73
C THR A 341 -39.64 -59.44 12.62
N LEU A 342 -39.59 -58.14 12.85
CA LEU A 342 -39.03 -57.18 11.90
C LEU A 342 -37.55 -57.51 11.65
N VAL A 343 -37.16 -57.56 10.39
CA VAL A 343 -35.81 -57.98 9.97
C VAL A 343 -34.86 -56.79 9.90
N ASN A 344 -35.38 -55.64 9.48
CA ASN A 344 -34.63 -54.40 9.29
C ASN A 344 -34.46 -53.60 10.58
N GLY A 345 -35.01 -54.09 11.71
CA GLY A 345 -34.82 -53.52 13.06
C GLY A 345 -36.11 -52.98 13.69
N PRO A 346 -36.04 -52.51 14.94
CA PRO A 346 -37.22 -52.09 15.68
C PRO A 346 -37.88 -50.85 15.07
N ALA A 347 -39.21 -50.83 15.07
CA ALA A 347 -40.03 -49.74 14.58
C ALA A 347 -40.31 -48.68 15.66
N LYS A 348 -40.38 -47.42 15.22
CA LYS A 348 -40.80 -46.27 16.03
C LYS A 348 -42.28 -46.40 16.39
N GLU A 349 -42.62 -45.98 17.60
CA GLU A 349 -44.02 -46.05 18.03
C GLU A 349 -44.92 -45.17 17.15
N LYS A 350 -46.11 -45.68 16.80
CA LYS A 350 -47.10 -45.03 15.91
C LYS A 350 -46.67 -44.83 14.44
N SER A 351 -45.55 -45.41 14.00
CA SER A 351 -45.14 -45.33 12.57
C SER A 351 -45.50 -46.56 11.75
N VAL A 352 -45.91 -47.66 12.38
CA VAL A 352 -46.15 -48.94 11.71
C VAL A 352 -47.50 -48.98 11.00
N LEU A 353 -47.47 -49.33 9.72
CA LEU A 353 -48.61 -49.71 8.91
C LEU A 353 -48.43 -51.16 8.47
N LEU A 354 -49.42 -52.00 8.80
CA LEU A 354 -49.42 -53.42 8.48
C LEU A 354 -50.51 -53.71 7.46
N PHE A 355 -50.16 -54.40 6.39
CA PHE A 355 -51.10 -54.83 5.36
C PHE A 355 -50.99 -56.34 5.19
N VAL A 356 -52.13 -57.01 5.09
CA VAL A 356 -52.23 -58.44 4.76
C VAL A 356 -53.02 -58.52 3.46
N ASN A 357 -52.42 -59.07 2.41
CA ASN A 357 -52.99 -59.13 1.05
C ASN A 357 -53.49 -57.76 0.54
N GLY A 358 -52.77 -56.68 0.88
CA GLY A 358 -53.13 -55.31 0.52
C GLY A 358 -54.21 -54.65 1.38
N ALA A 359 -54.82 -55.36 2.33
CA ALA A 359 -55.77 -54.78 3.28
C ALA A 359 -55.07 -54.28 4.55
N ALA A 360 -55.25 -53.00 4.88
CA ALA A 360 -54.70 -52.40 6.09
C ALA A 360 -55.29 -53.04 7.36
N GLN A 361 -54.41 -53.39 8.29
CA GLN A 361 -54.78 -54.04 9.54
C GLN A 361 -54.72 -53.05 10.71
N ALA A 362 -55.72 -53.10 11.59
CA ALA A 362 -55.74 -52.31 12.81
C ALA A 362 -55.15 -53.10 13.99
N PRO A 363 -54.28 -52.49 14.82
CA PRO A 363 -53.74 -53.16 15.99
C PRO A 363 -54.84 -53.46 17.03
N GLY A 364 -54.73 -54.60 17.72
CA GLY A 364 -55.66 -55.06 18.75
C GLY A 364 -56.83 -55.91 18.23
N ILE A 365 -57.01 -56.03 16.91
CA ILE A 365 -58.03 -56.89 16.29
C ILE A 365 -57.38 -58.15 15.73
N ASN A 366 -56.58 -58.00 14.67
CA ASN A 366 -55.96 -59.13 13.96
C ASN A 366 -54.49 -59.36 14.36
N PHE A 367 -53.87 -58.38 15.02
CA PHE A 367 -52.51 -58.50 15.53
C PHE A 367 -52.25 -57.59 16.74
N ALA A 368 -51.22 -57.91 17.50
CA ALA A 368 -50.67 -57.10 18.59
C ALA A 368 -49.18 -56.84 18.37
N TYR A 369 -48.68 -55.68 18.79
CA TYR A 369 -47.26 -55.38 18.71
C TYR A 369 -46.45 -56.18 19.72
N THR A 370 -45.38 -56.82 19.25
CA THR A 370 -44.35 -57.42 20.09
C THR A 370 -43.32 -56.35 20.41
N ARG A 371 -42.98 -56.20 21.70
CA ARG A 371 -42.07 -55.16 22.17
C ARG A 371 -40.88 -55.74 22.93
N ASN A 372 -39.72 -55.09 22.81
CA ASN A 372 -38.53 -55.43 23.59
C ASN A 372 -38.55 -54.78 24.98
N ALA A 373 -37.48 -55.02 25.76
CA ALA A 373 -37.32 -54.47 27.12
C ALA A 373 -37.29 -52.93 27.17
N GLN A 374 -37.00 -52.28 26.05
CA GLN A 374 -36.99 -50.82 25.88
C GLN A 374 -38.33 -50.29 25.32
N ASN A 375 -39.38 -51.13 25.29
CA ASN A 375 -40.72 -50.83 24.79
C ASN A 375 -40.79 -50.48 23.29
N GLN A 376 -39.77 -50.84 22.51
CA GLN A 376 -39.71 -50.63 21.06
C GLN A 376 -40.39 -51.80 20.34
N ILE A 377 -41.05 -51.53 19.20
CA ILE A 377 -41.78 -52.55 18.44
C ILE A 377 -40.76 -53.39 17.65
N THR A 378 -40.67 -54.69 17.92
CA THR A 378 -39.75 -55.61 17.23
C THR A 378 -40.45 -56.58 16.31
N GLY A 379 -41.79 -56.58 16.30
CA GLY A 379 -42.57 -57.52 15.53
C GLY A 379 -44.05 -57.47 15.85
N PHE A 380 -44.77 -58.48 15.39
CA PHE A 380 -46.21 -58.62 15.51
C PHE A 380 -46.55 -60.03 15.98
N ASN A 381 -47.51 -60.15 16.88
CA ASN A 381 -48.19 -61.41 17.19
C ASN A 381 -49.56 -61.38 16.53
N PHE A 382 -49.88 -62.41 15.77
CA PHE A 382 -51.15 -62.52 15.05
C PHE A 382 -52.16 -63.32 15.87
N ALA A 383 -53.45 -63.03 15.69
CA ALA A 383 -54.50 -63.91 16.19
C ALA A 383 -54.43 -65.25 15.41
N PRO A 384 -54.88 -66.38 16.01
CA PRO A 384 -54.96 -67.66 15.30
C PRO A 384 -55.74 -67.51 13.98
N GLU A 385 -55.30 -68.21 12.93
CA GLU A 385 -55.92 -68.19 11.57
C GLU A 385 -55.80 -66.86 10.79
N THR A 386 -55.01 -65.89 11.25
CA THR A 386 -54.86 -64.58 10.57
C THR A 386 -54.02 -64.65 9.30
N LEU A 387 -52.97 -65.49 9.27
CA LEU A 387 -52.10 -65.70 8.11
C LEU A 387 -52.25 -67.13 7.61
N LYS A 388 -52.65 -67.28 6.34
CA LYS A 388 -52.85 -68.57 5.68
C LYS A 388 -51.77 -68.83 4.65
N GLY A 389 -51.22 -70.03 4.70
CA GLY A 389 -50.30 -70.51 3.67
C GLY A 389 -51.03 -70.97 2.41
N ALA A 390 -50.28 -71.24 1.35
CA ALA A 390 -50.80 -71.67 0.05
C ALA A 390 -51.75 -72.88 0.14
N ALA A 391 -51.49 -73.83 1.05
CA ALA A 391 -52.33 -75.03 1.23
C ALA A 391 -53.66 -74.76 1.98
N GLN A 392 -53.78 -73.62 2.64
CA GLN A 392 -54.93 -73.23 3.46
C GLN A 392 -55.84 -72.21 2.74
N ASN A 393 -55.36 -71.63 1.63
CA ASN A 393 -56.11 -70.70 0.82
C ASN A 393 -56.82 -71.41 -0.36
N PRO A 394 -58.10 -71.10 -0.66
CA PRO A 394 -58.86 -71.75 -1.73
C PRO A 394 -58.22 -71.58 -3.12
N ASP A 395 -57.49 -70.48 -3.31
CA ASP A 395 -56.89 -70.09 -4.58
C ASP A 395 -55.42 -70.54 -4.73
N GLY A 396 -54.86 -71.24 -3.72
CA GLY A 396 -53.49 -71.76 -3.73
C GLY A 396 -52.38 -70.72 -3.55
N VAL A 397 -52.72 -69.45 -3.31
CA VAL A 397 -51.77 -68.34 -3.11
C VAL A 397 -51.60 -68.07 -1.61
N PRO A 398 -50.38 -67.99 -1.06
CA PRO A 398 -50.15 -67.66 0.35
C PRO A 398 -50.49 -66.19 0.65
N ASP A 399 -50.84 -65.91 1.90
CA ASP A 399 -51.04 -64.53 2.34
C ASP A 399 -49.71 -63.77 2.35
N VAL A 400 -49.73 -62.52 1.87
CA VAL A 400 -48.58 -61.63 1.84
C VAL A 400 -48.72 -60.55 2.89
N LEU A 401 -47.75 -60.50 3.80
CA LEU A 401 -47.56 -59.44 4.77
C LEU A 401 -46.71 -58.34 4.14
N PHE A 402 -47.24 -57.13 4.13
CA PHE A 402 -46.48 -55.93 3.79
C PHE A 402 -46.46 -55.00 5.00
N VAL A 403 -45.27 -54.68 5.48
CA VAL A 403 -45.05 -53.83 6.64
C VAL A 403 -44.34 -52.57 6.18
N LYS A 404 -44.86 -51.41 6.56
CA LYS A 404 -44.21 -50.13 6.33
C LYS A 404 -44.06 -49.38 7.63
N TYR A 405 -42.86 -48.90 7.95
CA TYR A 405 -42.62 -48.24 9.23
C TYR A 405 -41.38 -47.35 9.24
N LYS A 406 -41.34 -46.40 10.16
CA LYS A 406 -40.11 -45.66 10.48
C LYS A 406 -39.28 -46.43 11.48
N LYS A 407 -38.04 -46.77 11.11
CA LYS A 407 -37.09 -47.48 11.97
C LYS A 407 -36.55 -46.57 13.09
N ILE A 408 -36.18 -47.17 14.22
CA ILE A 408 -35.41 -46.50 15.29
C ILE A 408 -33.92 -46.66 14.99
N LEU A 409 -33.18 -45.55 14.98
CA LEU A 409 -31.73 -45.47 14.82
C LEU A 409 -30.96 -46.04 16.01
#